data_AF-W9DPD9-F1
#
_entry.id   AF-W9DPD9-F1
#
_cell.length_a   1.000
_cell.length_b   1.000
_cell.length_c   1.000
_cell.angle_alpha   90.00
_cell.angle_beta   90.00
_cell.angle_gamma   90.00
#
_symmetry.space_group_name_H-M   'P 1'
#
loop_
_entity.id
_entity.type
_entity.pdbx_description
1 polymer ?
#
loop_
_entity_poly.entity_id
_entity_poly.type
_entity_poly.pdbx_seq_one_letter_code
_entity_poly.pdbx_strand_id
1 'polypeptide(L)'
;MNGDNSEKNIEDDTEYHLYPYSYDKNESDNTQEDIDEIQTSVVSENAEIEASDKIAENDSPIIVETSEPVLEKVETSEDEDISKNTSDDIENGEPVNSAPEKETPVKETRTEPSTRAGSGYYEPSHETPVVKKKSRKWQYAAIVLALLFVIGVSFAAIYQSFNGDLYSSNDKIAVIYIEGTMVTSSVPGGLGYASSEVISDNIRKALNDEDVKAIVLRVNSGGGSSTAGEEAYEEVKKASESGVPVVVSMGSTAASAAYHLSAPADLIVANPSTMTGSIGTIWQFQNLSEYYDKEGVEYYIVKSGEFKDMGNAARGLSDDEKEYANKVVAEVYSNFVSDVAEGRDMSVSEVKSLADGRIYTGREAKELGLVDELGNFYDALDMAADLAGIDEPTIVYMNKPTLSSLLFGSEADAAETAELVYYYEDSPFGYLT
;
A
#
# COMPACT_ATOMS: atom_id res chain seq x y z
N MET A 1 64.77 2.18 47.94
CA MET A 1 65.09 0.74 47.86
C MET A 1 63.92 0.05 47.17
N ASN A 2 64.21 -0.95 46.36
CA ASN A 2 63.32 -1.69 45.43
C ASN A 2 61.98 -2.09 46.06
N GLY A 3 60.85 -1.94 45.36
CA GLY A 3 60.19 -2.98 44.54
C GLY A 3 58.72 -3.05 44.98
N ASP A 4 57.73 -3.59 44.25
CA ASP A 4 57.68 -4.33 42.99
C ASP A 4 56.29 -4.09 42.31
N ASN A 5 56.10 -4.50 41.06
CA ASN A 5 54.92 -4.25 40.22
C ASN A 5 53.65 -5.04 40.64
N SER A 6 52.47 -4.45 40.38
CA SER A 6 51.41 -5.08 39.57
C SER A 6 50.18 -4.17 39.43
N GLU A 7 50.03 -3.55 38.25
CA GLU A 7 48.74 -2.99 37.82
C GLU A 7 47.84 -4.14 37.35
N LYS A 8 46.58 -4.16 37.79
CA LYS A 8 45.55 -5.04 37.21
C LYS A 8 44.84 -4.29 36.09
N ASN A 9 45.18 -4.62 34.85
CA ASN A 9 44.26 -4.39 33.74
C ASN A 9 43.04 -5.31 33.91
N ILE A 10 41.88 -4.78 33.54
CA ILE A 10 40.67 -5.55 33.30
C ILE A 10 40.61 -5.70 31.78
N GLU A 11 40.85 -6.90 31.28
CA GLU A 11 40.62 -7.22 29.87
C GLU A 11 39.14 -7.52 29.65
N ASP A 12 38.64 -7.07 28.50
CA ASP A 12 37.25 -7.11 28.08
C ASP A 12 37.09 -8.23 27.03
N ASP A 13 36.66 -9.41 27.48
CA ASP A 13 36.45 -10.60 26.63
C ASP A 13 35.03 -10.56 26.01
N THR A 14 34.89 -9.83 24.90
CA THR A 14 33.72 -9.90 24.00
C THR A 14 34.14 -10.01 22.53
N GLU A 15 34.85 -11.09 22.19
CA GLU A 15 35.22 -11.38 20.80
C GLU A 15 33.98 -11.84 19.98
N TYR A 16 33.41 -10.92 19.20
CA TYR A 16 32.39 -11.24 18.21
C TYR A 16 33.00 -12.03 17.05
N HIS A 17 32.73 -13.34 16.99
CA HIS A 17 33.06 -14.16 15.82
C HIS A 17 32.17 -13.82 14.62
N LEU A 18 32.59 -12.80 13.85
CA LEU A 18 32.14 -12.60 12.48
C LEU A 18 32.69 -13.73 11.60
N TYR A 19 31.81 -14.52 10.99
CA TYR A 19 32.20 -15.47 9.93
C TYR A 19 32.70 -14.67 8.71
N PRO A 20 33.97 -14.82 8.28
CA PRO A 20 34.46 -14.14 7.10
C PRO A 20 33.95 -14.84 5.83
N TYR A 21 33.21 -14.11 5.01
CA TYR A 21 32.89 -14.55 3.64
C TYR A 21 34.14 -14.37 2.76
N SER A 22 35.04 -15.36 2.75
CA SER A 22 36.25 -15.34 1.93
C SER A 22 35.96 -15.90 0.53
N TYR A 23 35.76 -15.02 -0.45
CA TYR A 23 35.76 -15.37 -1.86
C TYR A 23 37.19 -15.68 -2.30
N ASP A 24 37.58 -16.96 -2.34
CA ASP A 24 38.93 -17.33 -2.76
C ASP A 24 39.10 -17.13 -4.27
N LYS A 25 40.21 -16.48 -4.65
CA LYS A 25 40.37 -15.85 -5.95
C LYS A 25 41.41 -16.57 -6.81
N ASN A 26 41.32 -17.91 -6.88
CA ASN A 26 42.18 -18.78 -7.70
C ASN A 26 41.54 -20.14 -8.03
N GLU A 27 40.43 -20.19 -8.76
CA GLU A 27 40.05 -21.42 -9.50
C GLU A 27 39.22 -21.10 -10.76
N SER A 28 39.80 -20.32 -11.67
CA SER A 28 39.27 -20.12 -13.01
C SER A 28 39.83 -21.19 -13.96
N ASP A 29 39.09 -22.29 -14.14
CA ASP A 29 39.01 -23.13 -15.36
C ASP A 29 38.35 -24.49 -15.00
N ASN A 30 37.02 -24.51 -14.80
CA ASN A 30 36.19 -25.71 -15.11
C ASN A 30 34.66 -25.51 -15.04
N THR A 31 34.13 -24.44 -14.44
CA THR A 31 32.68 -24.33 -14.14
C THR A 31 31.77 -23.90 -15.30
N GLN A 32 32.29 -23.77 -16.53
CA GLN A 32 31.47 -23.39 -17.70
C GLN A 32 30.85 -24.59 -18.42
N GLU A 33 31.52 -25.76 -18.45
CA GLU A 33 30.97 -26.96 -19.12
C GLU A 33 29.75 -27.53 -18.34
N ASP A 34 29.81 -27.56 -17.01
CA ASP A 34 28.73 -28.10 -16.16
C ASP A 34 27.41 -27.31 -16.26
N ILE A 35 27.47 -25.98 -16.53
CA ILE A 35 26.28 -25.12 -16.61
C ILE A 35 25.63 -25.22 -18.00
N ASP A 36 26.44 -25.30 -19.06
CA ASP A 36 25.96 -25.47 -20.43
C ASP A 36 25.34 -26.87 -20.64
N GLU A 37 25.84 -27.92 -19.95
CA GLU A 37 25.26 -29.27 -19.98
C GLU A 37 23.86 -29.32 -19.32
N ILE A 38 23.66 -28.59 -18.22
CA ILE A 38 22.34 -28.43 -17.56
C ILE A 38 21.36 -27.69 -18.47
N GLN A 39 21.77 -26.60 -19.15
CA GLN A 39 20.88 -25.94 -20.11
C GLN A 39 20.51 -26.84 -21.31
N THR A 40 21.44 -27.67 -21.77
CA THR A 40 21.20 -28.55 -22.93
C THR A 40 20.23 -29.68 -22.60
N SER A 41 20.30 -30.27 -21.41
CA SER A 41 19.38 -31.32 -20.96
C SER A 41 17.93 -30.83 -20.85
N VAL A 42 17.70 -29.67 -20.20
CA VAL A 42 16.36 -29.09 -20.02
C VAL A 42 15.69 -28.71 -21.35
N VAL A 43 16.46 -28.29 -22.36
CA VAL A 43 15.92 -28.03 -23.72
C VAL A 43 15.55 -29.33 -24.43
N SER A 44 16.27 -30.43 -24.21
CA SER A 44 15.96 -31.73 -24.81
C SER A 44 14.70 -32.39 -24.20
N GLU A 45 14.51 -32.28 -22.89
CA GLU A 45 13.39 -32.90 -22.17
C GLU A 45 12.05 -32.21 -22.53
N ASN A 46 12.06 -30.88 -22.68
CA ASN A 46 10.89 -30.12 -23.15
C ASN A 46 10.53 -30.40 -24.63
N ALA A 47 11.46 -30.89 -25.45
CA ALA A 47 11.20 -31.22 -26.85
C ALA A 47 10.51 -32.59 -27.06
N GLU A 48 10.62 -33.52 -26.09
CA GLU A 48 9.90 -34.80 -26.16
C GLU A 48 8.45 -34.71 -25.65
N ILE A 49 8.12 -33.70 -24.83
CA ILE A 49 6.78 -33.55 -24.22
C ILE A 49 5.71 -33.09 -25.24
N GLU A 50 6.05 -32.34 -26.30
CA GLU A 50 5.09 -31.97 -27.36
C GLU A 50 4.77 -33.09 -28.37
N ALA A 51 5.36 -34.29 -28.21
CA ALA A 51 5.32 -35.35 -29.22
C ALA A 51 4.58 -36.64 -28.83
N SER A 52 3.66 -36.63 -27.85
CA SER A 52 2.95 -37.86 -27.41
C SER A 52 1.42 -37.78 -27.26
N ASP A 53 0.75 -36.86 -27.95
CA ASP A 53 -0.71 -36.73 -27.88
C ASP A 53 -1.44 -37.54 -28.98
N LYS A 54 -1.62 -38.86 -28.78
CA LYS A 54 -2.66 -39.70 -29.46
C LYS A 54 -2.81 -41.16 -28.95
N ILE A 55 -4.01 -41.46 -28.44
CA ILE A 55 -4.76 -42.74 -28.50
C ILE A 55 -4.29 -43.90 -27.58
N ALA A 56 -5.08 -44.24 -26.56
CA ALA A 56 -5.89 -45.47 -26.49
C ALA A 56 -6.78 -45.55 -25.22
N GLU A 57 -7.95 -46.21 -25.34
CA GLU A 57 -8.92 -46.44 -24.25
C GLU A 57 -8.68 -47.77 -23.48
N ASN A 58 -9.41 -47.93 -22.36
CA ASN A 58 -9.52 -49.08 -21.43
C ASN A 58 -8.34 -49.32 -20.46
N ASP A 59 -8.59 -49.14 -19.16
CA ASP A 59 -9.20 -50.23 -18.38
C ASP A 59 -9.95 -49.74 -17.11
N SER A 60 -10.68 -50.63 -16.44
CA SER A 60 -11.68 -50.31 -15.40
C SER A 60 -11.13 -49.88 -14.02
N PRO A 61 -11.86 -49.08 -13.22
CA PRO A 61 -11.36 -48.54 -11.95
C PRO A 61 -11.27 -49.58 -10.82
N ILE A 62 -10.22 -49.46 -10.01
CA ILE A 62 -10.06 -50.21 -8.76
C ILE A 62 -11.05 -49.66 -7.71
N ILE A 63 -11.89 -50.54 -7.18
CA ILE A 63 -12.78 -50.21 -6.06
C ILE A 63 -11.96 -50.19 -4.78
N VAL A 64 -11.96 -49.06 -4.08
CA VAL A 64 -11.50 -48.95 -2.68
C VAL A 64 -12.73 -49.04 -1.79
N GLU A 65 -12.87 -50.13 -1.04
CA GLU A 65 -13.90 -50.25 0.00
C GLU A 65 -13.64 -49.24 1.12
N THR A 66 -14.52 -48.25 1.27
CA THR A 66 -14.55 -47.35 2.43
C THR A 66 -15.32 -48.01 3.57
N SER A 67 -14.63 -48.44 4.62
CA SER A 67 -15.27 -48.89 5.86
C SER A 67 -15.92 -47.72 6.61
N GLU A 68 -17.20 -47.84 6.93
CA GLU A 68 -17.97 -46.82 7.67
C GLU A 68 -17.44 -46.59 9.10
N PRO A 69 -17.44 -45.35 9.62
CA PRO A 69 -17.22 -45.09 11.04
C PRO A 69 -18.49 -45.38 11.85
N VAL A 70 -18.33 -46.16 12.94
CA VAL A 70 -19.43 -46.53 13.84
C VAL A 70 -19.91 -45.31 14.64
N LEU A 71 -21.21 -45.02 14.55
CA LEU A 71 -21.90 -44.05 15.41
C LEU A 71 -22.25 -44.70 16.76
N GLU A 72 -21.61 -44.28 17.85
CA GLU A 72 -22.06 -44.58 19.21
C GLU A 72 -23.00 -43.48 19.71
N LYS A 73 -24.17 -43.90 20.22
CA LYS A 73 -25.21 -42.99 20.74
C LYS A 73 -24.93 -42.63 22.19
N VAL A 74 -25.16 -41.37 22.55
CA VAL A 74 -25.51 -40.99 23.92
C VAL A 74 -26.98 -40.59 23.92
N GLU A 75 -27.78 -41.26 24.74
CA GLU A 75 -29.23 -41.03 24.81
C GLU A 75 -29.57 -39.80 25.67
N THR A 76 -30.62 -39.11 25.26
CA THR A 76 -31.27 -38.01 25.97
C THR A 76 -32.14 -38.52 27.12
N SER A 77 -32.21 -37.77 28.22
CA SER A 77 -33.33 -37.83 29.17
C SER A 77 -33.95 -36.46 29.33
N GLU A 78 -35.16 -36.29 28.82
CA GLU A 78 -36.07 -35.18 29.14
C GLU A 78 -36.78 -35.44 30.49
N ASP A 79 -37.26 -34.38 31.12
CA ASP A 79 -38.47 -34.25 31.99
C ASP A 79 -38.45 -32.79 32.51
N GLU A 80 -39.42 -31.93 32.16
CA GLU A 80 -40.70 -31.69 32.87
C GLU A 80 -40.50 -31.13 34.32
N ASP A 81 -41.22 -30.10 34.83
CA ASP A 81 -42.44 -29.43 34.37
C ASP A 81 -42.64 -27.98 34.96
N ILE A 82 -43.78 -27.40 34.59
CA ILE A 82 -44.32 -26.03 34.64
C ILE A 82 -44.82 -25.46 36.02
N SER A 83 -44.82 -24.11 36.11
CA SER A 83 -45.72 -23.18 36.86
C SER A 83 -45.42 -22.64 38.28
N LYS A 84 -45.40 -21.30 38.38
CA LYS A 84 -46.47 -20.39 38.93
C LYS A 84 -46.03 -18.91 38.77
N ASN A 85 -46.79 -18.02 38.12
CA ASN A 85 -47.89 -17.17 38.67
C ASN A 85 -47.53 -16.49 40.02
N THR A 86 -47.67 -15.17 40.27
CA THR A 86 -48.32 -14.00 39.60
C THR A 86 -47.84 -12.70 40.33
N SER A 87 -47.99 -11.43 39.91
CA SER A 87 -48.61 -10.72 38.75
C SER A 87 -48.07 -9.25 38.68
N ASP A 88 -48.82 -8.31 38.07
CA ASP A 88 -48.72 -6.83 38.10
C ASP A 88 -47.58 -6.18 37.27
N ASP A 89 -47.77 -5.20 36.35
CA ASP A 89 -48.96 -4.68 35.64
C ASP A 89 -48.56 -3.89 34.36
N ILE A 90 -49.25 -4.14 33.23
CA ILE A 90 -49.85 -3.22 32.19
C ILE A 90 -49.01 -1.97 31.74
N GLU A 91 -48.77 -1.63 30.45
CA GLU A 91 -49.69 -1.52 29.28
C GLU A 91 -49.03 -1.70 27.88
N ASN A 92 -49.82 -1.60 26.80
CA ASN A 92 -49.64 -2.21 25.47
C ASN A 92 -49.01 -1.33 24.36
N GLY A 93 -48.49 -2.00 23.31
CA GLY A 93 -47.80 -1.38 22.19
C GLY A 93 -48.54 -1.17 20.85
N GLU A 94 -47.73 -0.66 19.90
CA GLU A 94 -47.77 -0.80 18.43
C GLU A 94 -49.00 -0.23 17.62
N PRO A 95 -48.92 -0.14 16.26
CA PRO A 95 -48.03 0.78 15.53
C PRO A 95 -48.77 1.49 14.35
N VAL A 96 -48.04 1.82 13.27
CA VAL A 96 -48.50 2.33 11.95
C VAL A 96 -48.86 3.83 11.90
N ASN A 97 -48.27 4.54 10.94
CA ASN A 97 -48.90 5.73 10.37
C ASN A 97 -48.59 5.87 8.87
N SER A 98 -49.59 6.29 8.10
CA SER A 98 -49.55 6.50 6.65
C SER A 98 -50.26 7.81 6.31
N ALA A 99 -49.79 8.49 5.26
CA ALA A 99 -50.31 9.80 4.80
C ALA A 99 -51.78 9.68 4.30
N PRO A 100 -52.58 10.78 4.20
CA PRO A 100 -52.32 11.83 3.20
C PRO A 100 -52.81 13.28 3.49
N GLU A 101 -52.36 14.21 2.62
CA GLU A 101 -52.97 15.46 2.10
C GLU A 101 -53.81 16.46 2.95
N LYS A 102 -53.50 17.76 2.74
CA LYS A 102 -54.35 18.87 2.20
C LYS A 102 -54.36 20.23 2.94
N GLU A 103 -54.34 21.27 2.09
CA GLU A 103 -54.96 22.62 2.19
C GLU A 103 -54.31 23.80 2.98
N THR A 104 -53.90 24.79 2.17
CA THR A 104 -53.81 26.26 2.39
C THR A 104 -55.06 26.88 3.06
N PRO A 105 -55.09 28.13 3.61
CA PRO A 105 -54.58 29.34 2.92
C PRO A 105 -54.33 30.69 3.68
N VAL A 106 -54.10 31.74 2.89
CA VAL A 106 -54.43 33.19 3.10
C VAL A 106 -53.47 34.12 3.89
N LYS A 107 -53.25 35.30 3.27
CA LYS A 107 -52.62 36.54 3.78
C LYS A 107 -53.41 37.15 4.95
N GLU A 108 -52.71 37.90 5.80
CA GLU A 108 -53.30 39.14 6.34
C GLU A 108 -52.30 40.30 6.42
N THR A 109 -52.84 41.52 6.37
CA THR A 109 -52.09 42.78 6.19
C THR A 109 -52.12 43.57 7.49
N ARG A 110 -51.04 44.26 7.87
CA ARG A 110 -51.05 45.19 8.99
C ARG A 110 -50.77 46.63 8.56
N THR A 111 -51.61 47.53 9.02
CA THR A 111 -51.67 48.96 8.70
C THR A 111 -50.94 49.83 9.72
N GLU A 112 -50.43 50.99 9.27
CA GLU A 112 -50.04 52.10 10.14
C GLU A 112 -51.20 53.09 10.37
N PRO A 113 -51.20 53.89 11.45
CA PRO A 113 -52.31 54.78 11.81
C PRO A 113 -52.07 56.28 11.61
N SER A 114 -53.20 57.02 11.59
CA SER A 114 -53.37 58.42 11.99
C SER A 114 -53.04 59.53 10.98
N THR A 115 -54.10 60.24 10.51
CA THR A 115 -54.41 61.59 11.04
C THR A 115 -55.85 62.01 10.67
N ARG A 116 -56.31 63.14 11.25
CA ARG A 116 -57.72 63.48 11.50
C ARG A 116 -58.29 64.49 10.50
N ALA A 117 -59.57 64.32 10.14
CA ALA A 117 -60.27 65.17 9.17
C ALA A 117 -60.62 66.58 9.68
N GLY A 118 -60.62 67.54 8.75
CA GLY A 118 -61.17 68.89 8.87
C GLY A 118 -61.95 69.25 7.60
N SER A 119 -62.96 70.12 7.72
CA SER A 119 -64.07 70.24 6.75
C SER A 119 -63.93 71.35 5.69
N GLY A 120 -64.40 71.04 4.48
CA GLY A 120 -65.32 71.94 3.76
C GLY A 120 -64.81 72.75 2.56
N TYR A 121 -65.78 73.11 1.72
CA TYR A 121 -65.76 74.00 0.56
C TYR A 121 -65.33 73.44 -0.81
N TYR A 122 -65.97 74.02 -1.82
CA TYR A 122 -66.16 73.55 -3.20
C TYR A 122 -65.74 74.71 -4.11
N GLU A 123 -64.80 74.53 -5.05
CA GLU A 123 -64.60 75.46 -6.18
C GLU A 123 -63.90 74.73 -7.36
N PRO A 124 -64.04 75.22 -8.62
CA PRO A 124 -63.99 74.35 -9.80
C PRO A 124 -62.69 74.37 -10.63
N SER A 125 -62.54 73.29 -11.40
CA SER A 125 -61.88 73.20 -12.72
C SER A 125 -60.56 73.94 -12.99
N HIS A 126 -59.47 73.19 -13.13
CA HIS A 126 -58.45 73.45 -14.14
C HIS A 126 -58.02 72.14 -14.81
N GLU A 127 -58.17 72.06 -16.13
CA GLU A 127 -57.57 71.01 -16.93
C GLU A 127 -56.04 71.17 -16.91
N THR A 128 -55.31 70.10 -16.56
CA THR A 128 -53.85 70.05 -16.75
C THR A 128 -53.53 69.35 -18.07
N PRO A 129 -52.59 69.87 -18.87
CA PRO A 129 -52.29 69.27 -20.17
C PRO A 129 -51.63 67.90 -19.98
N VAL A 130 -52.22 66.86 -20.55
CA VAL A 130 -51.66 65.51 -20.54
C VAL A 130 -50.37 65.47 -21.37
N VAL A 131 -49.23 65.65 -20.71
CA VAL A 131 -47.92 65.45 -21.31
C VAL A 131 -47.76 63.96 -21.64
N LYS A 132 -47.91 63.60 -22.91
CA LYS A 132 -47.59 62.26 -23.42
C LYS A 132 -46.12 61.92 -23.12
N LYS A 133 -45.87 61.20 -22.02
CA LYS A 133 -44.56 60.70 -21.61
C LYS A 133 -44.06 59.70 -22.67
N LYS A 134 -43.29 60.20 -23.65
CA LYS A 134 -42.69 59.39 -24.73
C LYS A 134 -41.91 58.21 -24.10
N SER A 135 -42.30 56.99 -24.45
CA SER A 135 -41.75 55.76 -23.85
C SER A 135 -40.24 55.66 -24.10
N ARG A 136 -39.44 55.97 -23.07
CA ARG A 136 -37.97 55.80 -23.10
C ARG A 136 -37.53 54.35 -22.94
N LYS A 137 -38.46 53.37 -22.90
CA LYS A 137 -38.15 51.94 -22.70
C LYS A 137 -37.12 51.40 -23.70
N TRP A 138 -37.17 51.85 -24.96
CA TRP A 138 -36.21 51.45 -25.99
C TRP A 138 -34.78 51.98 -25.73
N GLN A 139 -34.64 53.13 -25.07
CA GLN A 139 -33.32 53.66 -24.69
C GLN A 139 -32.67 52.81 -23.58
N TYR A 140 -33.46 52.34 -22.61
CA TYR A 140 -32.97 51.40 -21.59
C TYR A 140 -32.61 50.03 -22.20
N ALA A 141 -33.43 49.52 -23.13
CA ALA A 141 -33.11 48.28 -23.86
C ALA A 141 -31.81 48.41 -24.66
N ALA A 142 -31.58 49.55 -25.33
CA ALA A 142 -30.33 49.81 -26.04
C ALA A 142 -29.12 49.92 -25.10
N ILE A 143 -29.27 50.52 -23.91
CA ILE A 143 -28.21 50.58 -22.89
C ILE A 143 -27.88 49.19 -22.34
N VAL A 144 -28.88 48.35 -22.06
CA VAL A 144 -28.67 46.97 -21.60
C VAL A 144 -27.99 46.13 -22.69
N LEU A 145 -28.41 46.26 -23.96
CA LEU A 145 -27.74 45.59 -25.07
C LEU A 145 -26.29 46.06 -25.27
N ALA A 146 -26.02 47.37 -25.11
CA ALA A 146 -24.66 47.90 -25.17
C ALA A 146 -23.80 47.38 -24.00
N LEU A 147 -24.35 47.28 -22.78
CA LEU A 147 -23.65 46.68 -21.64
C LEU A 147 -23.37 45.19 -21.87
N LEU A 148 -24.35 44.41 -22.33
CA LEU A 148 -24.15 42.99 -22.65
C LEU A 148 -23.14 42.80 -23.80
N PHE A 149 -23.12 43.70 -24.79
CA PHE A 149 -22.11 43.69 -25.84
C PHE A 149 -20.72 44.01 -25.30
N VAL A 150 -20.56 45.02 -24.44
CA VAL A 150 -19.28 45.33 -23.79
C VAL A 150 -18.81 44.17 -22.91
N ILE A 151 -19.71 43.57 -22.12
CA ILE A 151 -19.41 42.37 -21.32
C ILE A 151 -18.98 41.22 -22.22
N GLY A 152 -19.72 40.92 -23.30
CA GLY A 152 -19.38 39.84 -24.24
C GLY A 152 -18.05 40.07 -24.96
N VAL A 153 -17.74 41.31 -25.36
CA VAL A 153 -16.45 41.68 -25.96
C VAL A 153 -15.32 41.60 -24.93
N SER A 154 -15.54 42.02 -23.68
CA SER A 154 -14.57 41.83 -22.60
C SER A 154 -14.34 40.34 -22.30
N PHE A 155 -15.39 39.52 -22.30
CA PHE A 155 -15.30 38.08 -22.08
C PHE A 155 -14.55 37.39 -23.23
N ALA A 156 -14.83 37.77 -24.48
CA ALA A 156 -14.09 37.30 -25.65
C ALA A 156 -12.63 37.75 -25.66
N ALA A 157 -12.34 38.99 -25.23
CA ALA A 157 -10.98 39.50 -25.11
C ALA A 157 -10.19 38.80 -23.99
N ILE A 158 -10.84 38.48 -22.86
CA ILE A 158 -10.26 37.65 -21.80
C ILE A 158 -9.99 36.23 -22.34
N TYR A 159 -10.99 35.58 -22.92
CA TYR A 159 -10.86 34.24 -23.51
C TYR A 159 -9.73 34.16 -24.55
N GLN A 160 -9.59 35.19 -25.39
CA GLN A 160 -8.56 35.26 -26.43
C GLN A 160 -7.19 35.76 -25.92
N SER A 161 -7.13 36.39 -24.75
CA SER A 161 -5.87 36.80 -24.09
C SER A 161 -5.31 35.74 -23.14
N PHE A 162 -6.11 34.75 -22.76
CA PHE A 162 -5.72 33.62 -21.89
C PHE A 162 -5.64 32.27 -22.64
N ASN A 163 -5.74 32.29 -23.97
CA ASN A 163 -5.39 31.19 -24.89
C ASN A 163 -6.02 29.79 -24.66
N GLY A 164 -6.96 29.65 -23.72
CA GLY A 164 -7.61 28.39 -23.34
C GLY A 164 -7.45 28.03 -21.85
N ASP A 165 -6.39 28.51 -21.20
CA ASP A 165 -5.92 28.07 -19.88
C ASP A 165 -6.69 28.74 -18.70
N LEU A 166 -7.99 28.99 -18.91
CA LEU A 166 -8.89 29.55 -17.88
C LEU A 166 -9.71 28.48 -17.15
N TYR A 167 -9.51 27.22 -17.49
CA TYR A 167 -9.72 26.13 -16.55
C TYR A 167 -8.46 26.03 -15.69
N SER A 168 -8.58 26.26 -14.38
CA SER A 168 -7.67 25.64 -13.43
C SER A 168 -7.70 24.15 -13.77
N SER A 169 -6.60 23.59 -14.28
CA SER A 169 -6.61 22.17 -14.57
C SER A 169 -6.81 21.45 -13.25
N ASN A 170 -7.63 20.40 -13.27
CA ASN A 170 -7.86 19.59 -12.08
C ASN A 170 -6.71 18.58 -11.91
N ASP A 171 -5.56 18.83 -12.53
CA ASP A 171 -4.47 17.88 -12.68
C ASP A 171 -3.90 17.52 -11.30
N LYS A 172 -3.78 16.22 -11.06
CA LYS A 172 -3.37 15.67 -9.77
C LYS A 172 -2.03 14.97 -9.89
N ILE A 173 -1.27 15.06 -8.81
CA ILE A 173 -0.21 14.09 -8.51
C ILE A 173 -0.76 13.17 -7.42
N ALA A 174 -0.79 11.86 -7.70
CA ALA A 174 -1.23 10.85 -6.75
C ALA A 174 -0.05 10.36 -5.89
N VAL A 175 -0.06 10.69 -4.60
CA VAL A 175 0.95 10.26 -3.63
C VAL A 175 0.49 8.99 -2.93
N ILE A 176 1.33 7.95 -3.01
CA ILE A 176 1.11 6.65 -2.38
C ILE A 176 2.24 6.41 -1.37
N TYR A 177 1.91 6.26 -0.09
CA TYR A 177 2.87 5.92 0.96
C TYR A 177 3.15 4.42 1.00
N ILE A 178 4.42 4.04 1.08
CA ILE A 178 4.90 2.66 1.21
C ILE A 178 5.80 2.62 2.44
N GLU A 179 5.20 2.47 3.63
CA GLU A 179 5.87 2.61 4.92
C GLU A 179 5.84 1.30 5.73
N GLY A 180 7.00 0.91 6.27
CA GLY A 180 7.13 -0.30 7.09
C GLY A 180 7.39 -1.59 6.30
N THR A 181 7.19 -2.73 6.93
CA THR A 181 7.55 -4.06 6.38
C THR A 181 6.59 -4.49 5.26
N MET A 182 7.12 -4.94 4.13
CA MET A 182 6.31 -5.39 2.99
C MET A 182 5.74 -6.79 3.18
N VAL A 183 4.45 -6.97 2.88
CA VAL A 183 3.70 -8.23 3.09
C VAL A 183 2.69 -8.50 1.97
N THR A 184 2.43 -9.78 1.68
CA THR A 184 1.40 -10.28 0.74
C THR A 184 0.13 -10.63 1.51
N SER A 185 -0.45 -9.63 2.15
CA SER A 185 -1.70 -9.75 2.88
C SER A 185 -2.31 -8.37 3.00
N SER A 186 -3.63 -8.27 2.82
CA SER A 186 -4.44 -7.05 2.95
C SER A 186 -4.53 -6.51 4.38
N VAL A 187 -3.39 -6.36 5.06
CA VAL A 187 -3.25 -5.62 6.32
C VAL A 187 -3.43 -4.12 6.01
N PRO A 188 -4.38 -3.43 6.66
CA PRO A 188 -4.57 -2.00 6.44
C PRO A 188 -3.29 -1.22 6.79
N GLY A 189 -2.84 -0.39 5.84
CA GLY A 189 -1.60 0.38 5.99
C GLY A 189 -1.63 1.33 7.19
N GLY A 190 -0.48 1.52 7.83
CA GLY A 190 -0.31 2.37 9.01
C GLY A 190 0.02 1.63 10.32
N LEU A 191 0.00 0.30 10.32
CA LEU A 191 0.45 -0.56 11.43
C LEU A 191 1.94 -0.97 11.31
N GLY A 192 2.75 -0.20 10.58
CA GLY A 192 4.13 -0.58 10.26
C GLY A 192 4.27 -1.64 9.16
N TYR A 193 3.21 -1.85 8.36
CA TYR A 193 3.18 -2.76 7.21
C TYR A 193 2.75 -2.06 5.92
N ALA A 194 3.32 -2.53 4.81
CA ALA A 194 2.99 -2.12 3.45
C ALA A 194 2.54 -3.35 2.64
N SER A 195 1.22 -3.54 2.54
CA SER A 195 0.58 -4.60 1.75
C SER A 195 0.79 -4.38 0.25
N SER A 196 1.27 -5.41 -0.47
CA SER A 196 1.37 -5.38 -1.94
C SER A 196 0.00 -5.16 -2.59
N GLU A 197 -1.06 -5.78 -2.05
CA GLU A 197 -2.42 -5.59 -2.53
C GLU A 197 -2.88 -4.13 -2.40
N VAL A 198 -2.61 -3.48 -1.26
CA VAL A 198 -2.95 -2.07 -1.01
C VAL A 198 -2.12 -1.13 -1.90
N ILE A 199 -0.84 -1.42 -2.13
CA ILE A 199 0.02 -0.65 -3.06
C ILE A 199 -0.58 -0.74 -4.47
N SER A 200 -0.79 -1.96 -4.96
CA SER A 200 -1.36 -2.28 -6.26
C SER A 200 -2.70 -1.59 -6.48
N ASP A 201 -3.59 -1.67 -5.50
CA ASP A 201 -4.91 -1.04 -5.55
C ASP A 201 -4.85 0.49 -5.66
N ASN A 202 -3.89 1.13 -4.99
CA ASN A 202 -3.74 2.59 -5.05
C ASN A 202 -3.10 3.03 -6.37
N ILE A 203 -2.15 2.25 -6.92
CA ILE A 203 -1.61 2.47 -8.27
C ILE A 203 -2.75 2.35 -9.29
N ARG A 204 -3.53 1.26 -9.26
CA ARG A 204 -4.68 1.08 -10.13
C ARG A 204 -5.72 2.18 -9.98
N LYS A 205 -6.01 2.66 -8.77
CA LYS A 205 -6.93 3.80 -8.56
C LYS A 205 -6.38 5.10 -9.15
N ALA A 206 -5.08 5.35 -9.04
CA ALA A 206 -4.43 6.50 -9.63
C ALA A 206 -4.50 6.45 -11.17
N LEU A 207 -4.17 5.31 -11.79
CA LEU A 207 -4.24 5.11 -13.25
C LEU A 207 -5.66 5.20 -13.83
N ASN A 208 -6.70 4.99 -13.02
CA ASN A 208 -8.11 5.10 -13.44
C ASN A 208 -8.73 6.50 -13.21
N ASP A 209 -8.01 7.44 -12.58
CA ASP A 209 -8.47 8.83 -12.41
C ASP A 209 -7.89 9.68 -13.55
N GLU A 210 -8.73 10.07 -14.52
CA GLU A 210 -8.30 10.85 -15.70
C GLU A 210 -7.62 12.19 -15.35
N ASP A 211 -7.83 12.72 -14.15
CA ASP A 211 -7.15 13.92 -13.67
C ASP A 211 -5.73 13.63 -13.14
N VAL A 212 -5.38 12.40 -12.78
CA VAL A 212 -4.04 12.05 -12.30
C VAL A 212 -3.06 12.03 -13.47
N LYS A 213 -2.04 12.88 -13.39
CA LYS A 213 -1.03 13.05 -14.45
C LYS A 213 0.35 12.49 -14.08
N ALA A 214 0.61 12.25 -12.80
CA ALA A 214 1.78 11.53 -12.32
C ALA A 214 1.50 10.83 -10.97
N ILE A 215 2.29 9.80 -10.67
CA ILE A 215 2.26 9.05 -9.41
C ILE A 215 3.58 9.29 -8.67
N VAL A 216 3.51 9.59 -7.37
CA VAL A 216 4.68 9.65 -6.50
C VAL A 216 4.60 8.58 -5.41
N LEU A 217 5.54 7.63 -5.47
CA LEU A 217 5.67 6.54 -4.49
C LEU A 217 6.59 7.01 -3.36
N ARG A 218 6.02 7.31 -2.19
CA ARG A 218 6.78 7.73 -1.01
C ARG A 218 7.20 6.51 -0.20
N VAL A 219 8.41 6.01 -0.47
CA VAL A 219 8.93 4.75 0.09
C VAL A 219 9.73 5.01 1.36
N ASN A 220 9.34 4.39 2.47
CA ASN A 220 10.10 4.36 3.72
C ASN A 220 10.02 2.96 4.36
N SER A 221 10.76 2.01 3.77
CA SER A 221 10.69 0.58 4.07
C SER A 221 12.06 -0.09 3.96
N GLY A 222 12.30 -1.07 4.84
CA GLY A 222 13.47 -1.96 4.78
C GLY A 222 13.27 -3.19 3.90
N GLY A 223 12.13 -3.32 3.22
CA GLY A 223 11.73 -4.51 2.49
C GLY A 223 10.77 -5.40 3.29
N GLY A 224 10.79 -6.71 3.04
CA GLY A 224 9.87 -7.68 3.62
C GLY A 224 9.75 -8.93 2.77
N SER A 225 8.53 -9.42 2.54
CA SER A 225 8.26 -10.55 1.64
C SER A 225 8.77 -10.29 0.22
N SER A 226 9.54 -11.23 -0.35
CA SER A 226 10.01 -11.16 -1.73
C SER A 226 8.83 -11.09 -2.72
N THR A 227 7.79 -11.89 -2.51
CA THR A 227 6.58 -11.89 -3.34
C THR A 227 5.84 -10.55 -3.26
N ALA A 228 5.86 -9.85 -2.11
CA ALA A 228 5.28 -8.51 -2.02
C ALA A 228 6.10 -7.47 -2.78
N GLY A 229 7.42 -7.65 -2.87
CA GLY A 229 8.31 -6.86 -3.72
C GLY A 229 8.03 -7.08 -5.21
N GLU A 230 7.90 -8.33 -5.63
CA GLU A 230 7.62 -8.77 -7.00
C GLU A 230 6.23 -8.33 -7.49
N GLU A 231 5.17 -8.53 -6.69
CA GLU A 231 3.82 -8.03 -6.99
C GLU A 231 3.78 -6.50 -7.13
N ALA A 232 4.52 -5.78 -6.28
CA ALA A 232 4.61 -4.33 -6.36
C ALA A 232 5.47 -3.87 -7.57
N TYR A 233 6.59 -4.53 -7.86
CA TYR A 233 7.41 -4.31 -9.06
C TYR A 233 6.55 -4.36 -10.33
N GLU A 234 5.77 -5.43 -10.47
CA GLU A 234 4.89 -5.67 -11.61
C GLU A 234 3.82 -4.59 -11.80
N GLU A 235 3.25 -4.02 -10.72
CA GLU A 235 2.25 -2.95 -10.86
C GLU A 235 2.90 -1.56 -11.05
N VAL A 236 4.10 -1.31 -10.51
CA VAL A 236 4.86 -0.08 -10.77
C VAL A 236 5.35 -0.05 -12.23
N LYS A 237 5.86 -1.17 -12.74
CA LYS A 237 6.27 -1.33 -14.14
C LYS A 237 5.12 -1.02 -15.10
N LYS A 238 3.95 -1.64 -14.90
CA LYS A 238 2.74 -1.37 -15.71
C LYS A 238 2.31 0.10 -15.66
N ALA A 239 2.54 0.80 -14.55
CA ALA A 239 2.19 2.21 -14.41
C ALA A 239 3.13 3.11 -15.22
N SER A 240 4.45 2.93 -15.13
CA SER A 240 5.44 3.59 -15.99
C SER A 240 5.15 3.32 -17.48
N GLU A 241 4.94 2.04 -17.84
CA GLU A 241 4.62 1.63 -19.22
C GLU A 241 3.29 2.21 -19.76
N SER A 242 2.36 2.64 -18.89
CA SER A 242 1.12 3.30 -19.32
C SER A 242 1.29 4.75 -19.77
N GLY A 243 2.48 5.33 -19.56
CA GLY A 243 2.79 6.73 -19.90
C GLY A 243 2.30 7.76 -18.87
N VAL A 244 1.99 7.32 -17.64
CA VAL A 244 1.79 8.18 -16.48
C VAL A 244 3.08 8.15 -15.67
N PRO A 245 3.88 9.24 -15.60
CA PRO A 245 5.16 9.24 -14.90
C PRO A 245 5.04 8.77 -13.45
N VAL A 246 5.87 7.79 -13.09
CA VAL A 246 6.00 7.24 -11.74
C VAL A 246 7.34 7.66 -11.16
N VAL A 247 7.31 8.50 -10.12
CA VAL A 247 8.51 8.97 -9.42
C VAL A 247 8.57 8.34 -8.03
N VAL A 248 9.66 7.64 -7.72
CA VAL A 248 9.94 7.15 -6.37
C VAL A 248 10.62 8.25 -5.57
N SER A 249 10.07 8.55 -4.39
CA SER A 249 10.69 9.41 -3.39
C SER A 249 11.10 8.58 -2.18
N MET A 250 12.39 8.27 -2.06
CA MET A 250 12.91 7.48 -0.94
C MET A 250 12.98 8.31 0.35
N GLY A 251 12.62 7.67 1.46
CA GLY A 251 12.64 8.20 2.81
C GLY A 251 13.99 7.95 3.51
N SER A 252 13.93 7.58 4.78
CA SER A 252 15.11 7.15 5.52
C SER A 252 15.66 5.84 4.95
N THR A 253 14.77 4.92 4.56
CA THR A 253 15.13 3.60 4.04
C THR A 253 14.26 3.22 2.83
N ALA A 254 14.87 2.65 1.80
CA ALA A 254 14.18 2.01 0.66
C ALA A 254 15.05 0.86 0.16
N ALA A 255 15.02 -0.27 0.85
CA ALA A 255 15.97 -1.37 0.71
C ALA A 255 15.29 -2.74 0.47
N SER A 256 16.03 -3.72 -0.08
CA SER A 256 15.54 -5.07 -0.39
C SER A 256 14.26 -5.03 -1.22
N ALA A 257 13.17 -5.70 -0.83
CA ALA A 257 11.88 -5.66 -1.54
C ALA A 257 11.34 -4.23 -1.81
N ALA A 258 11.71 -3.24 -0.98
CA ALA A 258 11.35 -1.84 -1.20
C ALA A 258 12.23 -1.14 -2.25
N TYR A 259 13.44 -1.64 -2.51
CA TYR A 259 14.21 -1.28 -3.69
C TYR A 259 13.68 -2.01 -4.94
N HIS A 260 13.29 -3.28 -4.80
CA HIS A 260 12.68 -4.10 -5.86
C HIS A 260 11.50 -3.37 -6.52
N LEU A 261 10.47 -2.99 -5.74
CA LEU A 261 9.33 -2.24 -6.28
C LEU A 261 9.70 -0.87 -6.87
N SER A 262 10.82 -0.29 -6.44
CA SER A 262 11.26 1.04 -6.86
C SER A 262 12.00 1.01 -8.19
N ALA A 263 12.59 -0.12 -8.57
CA ALA A 263 13.46 -0.25 -9.73
C ALA A 263 12.81 0.20 -11.06
N PRO A 264 11.55 -0.17 -11.41
CA PRO A 264 10.95 0.13 -12.71
C PRO A 264 10.22 1.49 -12.74
N ALA A 265 10.49 2.39 -11.79
CA ALA A 265 9.98 3.74 -11.81
C ALA A 265 10.79 4.62 -12.79
N ASP A 266 10.11 5.55 -13.47
CA ASP A 266 10.72 6.45 -14.45
C ASP A 266 11.79 7.37 -13.85
N LEU A 267 11.70 7.64 -12.54
CA LEU A 267 12.68 8.41 -11.80
C LEU A 267 12.73 8.01 -10.33
N ILE A 268 13.92 7.73 -9.80
CA ILE A 268 14.17 7.46 -8.38
C ILE A 268 14.92 8.64 -7.75
N VAL A 269 14.31 9.24 -6.73
CA VAL A 269 14.87 10.36 -5.96
C VAL A 269 15.17 9.90 -4.53
N ALA A 270 16.42 10.09 -4.07
CA ALA A 270 16.83 9.74 -2.71
C ALA A 270 17.51 10.91 -1.97
N ASN A 271 17.41 10.93 -0.64
CA ASN A 271 18.25 11.83 0.13
C ASN A 271 19.71 11.33 0.11
N PRO A 272 20.74 12.21 0.15
CA PRO A 272 22.13 11.77 0.23
C PRO A 272 22.43 10.77 1.38
N SER A 273 21.63 10.80 2.45
CA SER A 273 21.73 9.90 3.62
C SER A 273 20.68 8.78 3.66
N THR A 274 19.83 8.62 2.64
CA THR A 274 18.90 7.48 2.53
C THR A 274 19.68 6.17 2.54
N MET A 275 19.19 5.14 3.23
CA MET A 275 19.68 3.77 3.16
C MET A 275 18.91 2.99 2.08
N THR A 276 19.60 2.56 1.03
CA THR A 276 18.97 1.83 -0.10
C THR A 276 19.86 0.66 -0.55
N GLY A 277 19.56 0.04 -1.69
CA GLY A 277 20.16 -1.22 -2.11
C GLY A 277 19.64 -2.37 -1.26
N SER A 278 20.54 -3.12 -0.62
CA SER A 278 20.24 -4.43 -0.02
C SER A 278 19.59 -5.39 -1.02
N ILE A 279 20.10 -5.36 -2.25
CA ILE A 279 19.65 -6.23 -3.34
C ILE A 279 20.20 -7.63 -3.04
N GLY A 280 19.30 -8.53 -2.65
CA GLY A 280 19.63 -9.83 -2.09
C GLY A 280 18.40 -10.49 -1.45
N THR A 281 18.48 -11.81 -1.28
CA THR A 281 17.43 -12.64 -0.70
C THR A 281 18.00 -13.46 0.45
N ILE A 282 17.25 -13.60 1.54
CA ILE A 282 17.60 -14.45 2.67
C ILE A 282 16.43 -15.35 3.06
N TRP A 283 16.72 -16.58 3.48
CA TRP A 283 15.76 -17.44 4.17
C TRP A 283 16.40 -17.93 5.46
N GLN A 284 15.88 -17.48 6.60
CA GLN A 284 16.44 -17.81 7.91
C GLN A 284 15.77 -19.05 8.49
N PHE A 285 16.60 -19.97 8.99
CA PHE A 285 16.20 -21.11 9.80
C PHE A 285 16.96 -21.10 11.13
N GLN A 286 16.36 -21.63 12.18
CA GLN A 286 16.99 -21.78 13.49
C GLN A 286 17.33 -23.25 13.74
N ASN A 287 18.42 -23.51 14.46
CA ASN A 287 18.67 -24.81 15.07
C ASN A 287 18.76 -24.65 16.59
N LEU A 288 17.87 -25.35 17.29
CA LEU A 288 17.73 -25.38 18.75
C LEU A 288 17.88 -26.82 19.28
N SER A 289 18.35 -27.77 18.47
CA SER A 289 18.50 -29.18 18.89
C SER A 289 19.31 -29.33 20.17
N GLU A 290 20.46 -28.65 20.26
CA GLU A 290 21.33 -28.66 21.44
C GLU A 290 20.65 -28.06 22.69
N TYR A 291 19.73 -27.10 22.51
CA TYR A 291 18.94 -26.54 23.60
C TYR A 291 17.92 -27.57 24.11
N TYR A 292 17.19 -28.24 23.21
CA TYR A 292 16.21 -29.26 23.60
C TYR A 292 16.87 -30.50 24.21
N ASP A 293 18.00 -30.97 23.67
CA ASP A 293 18.80 -32.06 24.23
C ASP A 293 19.21 -31.76 25.68
N LYS A 294 19.64 -30.52 25.95
CA LYS A 294 20.06 -30.06 27.27
C LYS A 294 18.91 -29.99 28.27
N GLU A 295 17.74 -29.52 27.83
CA GLU A 295 16.54 -29.46 28.68
C GLU A 295 15.78 -30.81 28.75
N GLY A 296 16.28 -31.85 28.08
CA GLY A 296 15.72 -33.21 28.10
C GLY A 296 14.42 -33.36 27.31
N VAL A 297 14.21 -32.52 26.28
CA VAL A 297 13.01 -32.51 25.43
C VAL A 297 13.29 -33.27 24.14
N GLU A 298 12.69 -34.44 23.97
CA GLU A 298 12.80 -35.25 22.75
C GLU A 298 11.57 -35.04 21.84
N TYR A 299 11.82 -34.78 20.55
CA TYR A 299 10.76 -34.62 19.54
C TYR A 299 10.70 -35.84 18.61
N TYR A 300 9.55 -36.53 18.59
CA TYR A 300 9.27 -37.60 17.64
C TYR A 300 8.35 -37.10 16.51
N ILE A 301 8.89 -37.01 15.29
CA ILE A 301 8.20 -36.42 14.13
C ILE A 301 7.73 -37.52 13.19
N VAL A 302 6.41 -37.66 13.02
CA VAL A 302 5.81 -38.50 11.97
C VAL A 302 5.44 -37.61 10.79
N LYS A 303 6.02 -37.86 9.62
CA LYS A 303 5.86 -37.05 8.40
C LYS A 303 5.54 -37.89 7.17
N SER A 304 4.79 -37.31 6.24
CA SER A 304 4.36 -37.96 4.98
C SER A 304 5.40 -37.92 3.86
N GLY A 305 6.48 -37.15 4.03
CA GLY A 305 7.56 -36.99 3.07
C GLY A 305 8.76 -36.31 3.73
N GLU A 306 9.93 -36.45 3.11
CA GLU A 306 11.23 -36.08 3.70
C GLU A 306 11.32 -34.60 4.10
N PHE A 307 11.08 -33.68 3.16
CA PHE A 307 11.16 -32.24 3.38
C PHE A 307 9.98 -31.64 4.17
N LYS A 308 9.02 -32.45 4.66
CA LYS A 308 7.74 -31.92 5.20
C LYS A 308 7.90 -31.20 6.56
N ASP A 309 8.99 -31.46 7.27
CA ASP A 309 9.42 -30.77 8.49
C ASP A 309 10.75 -30.02 8.29
N MET A 310 11.09 -29.66 7.04
CA MET A 310 12.24 -28.81 6.75
C MET A 310 12.16 -27.51 7.54
N GLY A 311 13.28 -27.11 8.15
CA GLY A 311 13.34 -25.93 9.00
C GLY A 311 12.85 -26.15 10.44
N ASN A 312 12.53 -27.38 10.84
CA ASN A 312 12.17 -27.68 12.23
C ASN A 312 13.37 -27.43 13.16
N ALA A 313 13.22 -26.43 14.04
CA ALA A 313 14.26 -26.01 14.97
C ALA A 313 14.72 -27.11 15.95
N ALA A 314 13.93 -28.16 16.20
CA ALA A 314 14.32 -29.26 17.08
C ALA A 314 15.43 -30.16 16.52
N ARG A 315 15.71 -30.10 15.20
CA ARG A 315 16.77 -30.89 14.53
C ARG A 315 17.68 -30.08 13.61
N GLY A 316 17.28 -28.85 13.24
CA GLY A 316 17.95 -28.08 12.18
C GLY A 316 17.77 -28.69 10.79
N LEU A 317 18.45 -28.13 9.80
CA LEU A 317 18.41 -28.60 8.41
C LEU A 317 19.34 -29.80 8.18
N SER A 318 18.87 -30.81 7.44
CA SER A 318 19.75 -31.80 6.80
C SER A 318 20.59 -31.15 5.69
N ASP A 319 21.54 -31.90 5.12
CA ASP A 319 22.35 -31.36 4.00
C ASP A 319 21.52 -31.19 2.72
N ASP A 320 20.65 -32.15 2.39
CA ASP A 320 19.69 -32.05 1.27
C ASP A 320 18.73 -30.86 1.43
N GLU A 321 18.33 -30.55 2.67
CA GLU A 321 17.49 -29.38 2.99
C GLU A 321 18.25 -28.06 2.85
N LYS A 322 19.55 -28.02 3.15
CA LYS A 322 20.40 -26.85 2.88
C LYS A 322 20.56 -26.64 1.39
N GLU A 323 20.80 -27.70 0.62
CA GLU A 323 20.90 -27.63 -0.84
C GLU A 323 19.59 -27.11 -1.46
N TYR A 324 18.44 -27.65 -1.03
CA TYR A 324 17.12 -27.18 -1.46
C TYR A 324 16.88 -25.71 -1.09
N ALA A 325 17.17 -25.31 0.15
CA ALA A 325 17.02 -23.92 0.59
C ALA A 325 17.93 -22.96 -0.21
N ASN A 326 19.18 -23.35 -0.48
CA ASN A 326 20.10 -22.57 -1.32
C ASN A 326 19.56 -22.41 -2.75
N LYS A 327 18.99 -23.48 -3.34
CA LYS A 327 18.36 -23.40 -4.67
C LYS A 327 17.21 -22.40 -4.69
N VAL A 328 16.29 -22.46 -3.71
CA VAL A 328 15.15 -21.54 -3.63
C VAL A 328 15.61 -20.09 -3.46
N VAL A 329 16.60 -19.83 -2.60
CA VAL A 329 17.14 -18.47 -2.40
C VAL A 329 17.84 -17.96 -3.67
N ALA A 330 18.57 -18.81 -4.38
CA ALA A 330 19.27 -18.45 -5.62
C ALA A 330 18.30 -18.13 -6.78
N GLU A 331 17.16 -18.83 -6.85
CA GLU A 331 16.09 -18.57 -7.82
C GLU A 331 15.46 -17.19 -7.59
N VAL A 332 14.97 -16.92 -6.37
CA VAL A 332 14.36 -15.62 -6.01
C VAL A 332 15.37 -14.47 -6.14
N TYR A 333 16.64 -14.69 -5.78
CA TYR A 333 17.72 -13.72 -6.01
C TYR A 333 17.92 -13.42 -7.51
N SER A 334 17.85 -14.44 -8.37
CA SER A 334 18.06 -14.27 -9.81
C SER A 334 16.92 -13.47 -10.46
N ASN A 335 15.68 -13.62 -9.99
CA ASN A 335 14.55 -12.78 -10.41
C ASN A 335 14.79 -11.32 -10.01
N PHE A 336 15.03 -11.04 -8.72
CA PHE A 336 15.28 -9.68 -8.23
C PHE A 336 16.46 -8.99 -8.96
N VAL A 337 17.55 -9.70 -9.24
CA VAL A 337 18.66 -9.17 -10.06
C VAL A 337 18.23 -8.86 -11.50
N SER A 338 17.37 -9.67 -12.10
CA SER A 338 16.88 -9.47 -13.47
C SER A 338 15.91 -8.29 -13.56
N ASP A 339 15.04 -8.13 -12.56
CA ASP A 339 14.07 -7.04 -12.44
C ASP A 339 14.77 -5.68 -12.21
N VAL A 340 15.83 -5.67 -11.38
CA VAL A 340 16.69 -4.47 -11.23
C VAL A 340 17.46 -4.18 -12.52
N ALA A 341 17.94 -5.21 -13.23
CA ALA A 341 18.65 -5.02 -14.50
C ALA A 341 17.73 -4.40 -15.57
N GLU A 342 16.49 -4.89 -15.68
CA GLU A 342 15.46 -4.34 -16.57
C GLU A 342 15.06 -2.91 -16.17
N GLY A 343 14.61 -2.71 -14.92
CA GLY A 343 14.10 -1.42 -14.44
C GLY A 343 15.14 -0.30 -14.40
N ARG A 344 16.43 -0.62 -14.32
CA ARG A 344 17.53 0.38 -14.26
C ARG A 344 18.35 0.49 -15.56
N ASP A 345 17.97 -0.21 -16.63
CA ASP A 345 18.73 -0.31 -17.89
C ASP A 345 20.22 -0.67 -17.65
N MET A 346 20.45 -1.67 -16.79
CA MET A 346 21.78 -2.18 -16.41
C MET A 346 21.96 -3.61 -16.91
N SER A 347 23.20 -4.04 -17.18
CA SER A 347 23.42 -5.47 -17.42
C SER A 347 23.25 -6.28 -16.13
N VAL A 348 22.74 -7.50 -16.24
CA VAL A 348 22.68 -8.49 -15.14
C VAL A 348 24.04 -8.65 -14.45
N SER A 349 25.15 -8.56 -15.19
CA SER A 349 26.52 -8.57 -14.63
C SER A 349 26.85 -7.36 -13.76
N GLU A 350 26.41 -6.15 -14.14
CA GLU A 350 26.60 -4.95 -13.34
C GLU A 350 25.77 -5.04 -12.07
N VAL A 351 24.48 -5.40 -12.18
CA VAL A 351 23.60 -5.59 -11.01
C VAL A 351 24.16 -6.64 -10.05
N LYS A 352 24.63 -7.80 -10.54
CA LYS A 352 25.28 -8.83 -9.69
C LYS A 352 26.50 -8.31 -8.93
N SER A 353 27.24 -7.33 -9.48
CA SER A 353 28.37 -6.71 -8.77
C SER A 353 27.95 -5.77 -7.62
N LEU A 354 26.69 -5.33 -7.63
CA LEU A 354 26.08 -4.46 -6.61
C LEU A 354 25.12 -5.23 -5.67
N ALA A 355 24.72 -6.43 -6.06
CA ALA A 355 23.69 -7.25 -5.40
C ALA A 355 24.29 -8.37 -4.56
N ASP A 356 25.07 -8.03 -3.53
CA ASP A 356 25.54 -8.97 -2.50
C ASP A 356 24.82 -8.76 -1.15
N GLY A 357 23.68 -8.09 -1.15
CA GLY A 357 22.88 -7.76 0.04
C GLY A 357 23.36 -6.54 0.82
N ARG A 358 24.48 -5.89 0.46
CA ARG A 358 24.94 -4.66 1.14
C ARG A 358 23.98 -3.48 0.94
N ILE A 359 23.98 -2.57 1.91
CA ILE A 359 23.32 -1.27 1.81
C ILE A 359 24.21 -0.24 1.13
N TYR A 360 23.59 0.74 0.50
CA TYR A 360 24.22 1.94 -0.06
C TYR A 360 23.60 3.20 0.55
N THR A 361 24.40 4.26 0.66
CA THR A 361 23.83 5.61 0.89
C THR A 361 23.21 6.14 -0.39
N GLY A 362 22.20 7.02 -0.32
CA GLY A 362 21.58 7.60 -1.52
C GLY A 362 22.58 8.31 -2.45
N ARG A 363 23.65 8.91 -1.90
CA ARG A 363 24.76 9.45 -2.71
C ARG A 363 25.48 8.36 -3.51
N GLU A 364 25.89 7.30 -2.84
CA GLU A 364 26.59 6.16 -3.44
C GLU A 364 25.68 5.42 -4.45
N ALA A 365 24.40 5.25 -4.12
CA ALA A 365 23.41 4.68 -5.02
C ALA A 365 23.25 5.48 -6.31
N LYS A 366 23.32 6.83 -6.26
CA LYS A 366 23.38 7.67 -7.47
C LYS A 366 24.68 7.49 -8.25
N GLU A 367 25.82 7.41 -7.57
CA GLU A 367 27.12 7.16 -8.21
C GLU A 367 27.17 5.77 -8.90
N LEU A 368 26.35 4.82 -8.44
CA LEU A 368 26.22 3.46 -8.97
C LEU A 368 25.07 3.26 -9.97
N GLY A 369 24.26 4.28 -10.27
CA GLY A 369 23.09 4.18 -11.18
C GLY A 369 21.83 3.55 -10.58
N LEU A 370 21.85 3.18 -9.30
CA LEU A 370 20.71 2.63 -8.57
C LEU A 370 19.64 3.69 -8.22
N VAL A 371 20.00 4.97 -8.27
CA VAL A 371 19.15 6.14 -8.00
C VAL A 371 19.46 7.21 -9.04
N ASP A 372 18.44 7.90 -9.57
CA ASP A 372 18.63 8.94 -10.59
C ASP A 372 19.03 10.26 -9.97
N GLU A 373 18.30 10.74 -8.96
CA GLU A 373 18.47 12.09 -8.41
C GLU A 373 18.61 12.17 -6.89
N LEU A 374 19.33 13.21 -6.45
CA LEU A 374 19.49 13.51 -5.04
C LEU A 374 18.55 14.64 -4.64
N GLY A 375 17.63 14.34 -3.74
CA GLY A 375 16.58 15.27 -3.32
C GLY A 375 15.80 14.81 -2.10
N ASN A 376 14.61 15.37 -1.97
CA ASN A 376 13.65 15.11 -0.92
C ASN A 376 12.24 14.90 -1.51
N PHE A 377 11.21 14.80 -0.66
CA PHE A 377 9.84 14.59 -1.12
C PHE A 377 9.30 15.73 -2.00
N TYR A 378 9.64 16.99 -1.70
CA TYR A 378 9.20 18.12 -2.51
C TYR A 378 9.89 18.13 -3.88
N ASP A 379 11.20 17.87 -3.94
CA ASP A 379 11.93 17.78 -5.22
C ASP A 379 11.34 16.68 -6.12
N ALA A 380 10.89 15.55 -5.54
CA ALA A 380 10.21 14.48 -6.27
C ALA A 380 8.80 14.85 -6.76
N LEU A 381 8.06 15.72 -6.05
CA LEU A 381 6.78 16.26 -6.53
C LEU A 381 7.01 17.23 -7.68
N ASP A 382 8.02 18.10 -7.58
CA ASP A 382 8.37 19.06 -8.64
C ASP A 382 8.83 18.30 -9.91
N MET A 383 9.70 17.29 -9.77
CA MET A 383 10.12 16.43 -10.88
C MET A 383 8.95 15.64 -11.50
N ALA A 384 7.98 15.18 -10.70
CA ALA A 384 6.78 14.53 -11.21
C ALA A 384 5.87 15.50 -11.99
N ALA A 385 5.79 16.77 -11.57
CA ALA A 385 5.07 17.81 -12.30
C ALA A 385 5.77 18.15 -13.63
N ASP A 386 7.10 18.29 -13.62
CA ASP A 386 7.93 18.53 -14.80
C ASP A 386 7.79 17.40 -15.83
N LEU A 387 7.84 16.13 -15.39
CA LEU A 387 7.67 14.96 -16.26
C LEU A 387 6.26 14.86 -16.86
N ALA A 388 5.23 15.26 -16.11
CA ALA A 388 3.85 15.32 -16.58
C ALA A 388 3.54 16.56 -17.45
N GLY A 389 4.39 17.58 -17.42
CA GLY A 389 4.18 18.86 -18.11
C GLY A 389 3.03 19.68 -17.53
N ILE A 390 2.85 19.68 -16.21
CA ILE A 390 1.76 20.36 -15.49
C ILE A 390 2.28 21.44 -14.54
N ASP A 391 1.59 22.59 -14.50
CA ASP A 391 1.87 23.69 -13.57
C ASP A 391 0.88 23.64 -12.38
N GLU A 392 1.36 23.94 -11.17
CA GLU A 392 0.57 24.03 -9.92
C GLU A 392 -0.40 22.85 -9.61
N PRO A 393 0.04 21.58 -9.65
CA PRO A 393 -0.84 20.42 -9.51
C PRO A 393 -1.47 20.25 -8.11
N THR A 394 -2.66 19.64 -8.07
CA THR A 394 -3.32 19.25 -6.81
C THR A 394 -2.74 17.95 -6.27
N ILE A 395 -2.05 18.01 -5.13
CA ILE A 395 -1.48 16.81 -4.50
C ILE A 395 -2.57 16.01 -3.79
N VAL A 396 -2.94 14.85 -4.33
CA VAL A 396 -3.91 13.90 -3.76
C VAL A 396 -3.16 12.73 -3.15
N TYR A 397 -3.55 12.32 -1.95
CA TYR A 397 -2.85 11.27 -1.21
C TYR A 397 -3.78 10.07 -1.06
N MET A 398 -3.39 8.92 -1.61
CA MET A 398 -4.28 7.77 -1.81
C MET A 398 -4.54 7.00 -0.51
N ASN A 399 -3.53 6.93 0.37
CA ASN A 399 -3.53 6.08 1.56
C ASN A 399 -2.94 6.77 2.80
N LYS A 400 -3.32 8.04 3.08
CA LYS A 400 -2.84 8.73 4.29
C LYS A 400 -3.15 7.89 5.55
N PRO A 401 -2.17 7.67 6.45
CA PRO A 401 -2.47 7.13 7.76
C PRO A 401 -3.43 8.10 8.48
N THR A 402 -4.55 7.57 8.95
CA THR A 402 -5.58 8.37 9.62
C THR A 402 -5.30 8.40 11.12
N LEU A 403 -5.73 9.48 11.79
CA LEU A 403 -5.68 9.53 13.27
C LEU A 403 -6.50 8.39 13.90
N SER A 404 -7.57 7.93 13.23
CA SER A 404 -8.33 6.73 13.61
C SER A 404 -7.51 5.44 13.53
N SER A 405 -6.78 5.19 12.43
CA SER A 405 -5.96 3.98 12.30
C SER A 405 -4.77 3.98 13.27
N LEU A 406 -4.27 5.16 13.65
CA LEU A 406 -3.24 5.31 14.70
C LEU A 406 -3.77 5.13 16.13
N LEU A 407 -5.04 5.47 16.39
CA LEU A 407 -5.60 5.50 17.76
C LEU A 407 -6.40 4.24 18.12
N PHE A 408 -6.91 3.51 17.12
CA PHE A 408 -7.80 2.36 17.34
C PHE A 408 -7.35 1.08 16.61
N GLY A 409 -6.28 1.14 15.81
CA GLY A 409 -5.97 0.11 14.83
C GLY A 409 -7.01 0.04 13.71
N SER A 410 -6.81 -0.86 12.75
CA SER A 410 -7.92 -1.28 11.87
C SER A 410 -8.93 -2.12 12.65
N GLU A 411 -10.19 -2.14 12.19
CA GLU A 411 -11.36 -2.70 12.88
C GLU A 411 -11.40 -4.25 12.95
N ALA A 412 -10.22 -4.88 12.96
CA ALA A 412 -9.97 -6.29 13.17
C ALA A 412 -8.62 -6.43 13.90
N ASP A 413 -8.66 -6.40 15.24
CA ASP A 413 -7.95 -7.33 16.14
C ASP A 413 -8.02 -6.89 17.61
N ALA A 414 -9.18 -7.18 18.21
CA ALA A 414 -9.37 -7.14 19.66
C ALA A 414 -8.60 -8.25 20.41
N ALA A 415 -7.91 -9.15 19.68
CA ALA A 415 -7.17 -10.29 20.23
C ALA A 415 -5.74 -9.91 20.64
N GLU A 416 -4.94 -9.28 19.76
CA GLU A 416 -3.58 -8.83 20.12
C GLU A 416 -3.59 -7.67 21.13
N THR A 417 -4.59 -6.78 21.05
CA THR A 417 -4.76 -5.73 22.07
C THR A 417 -5.09 -6.32 23.45
N ALA A 418 -5.75 -7.47 23.54
CA ALA A 418 -5.95 -8.17 24.81
C ALA A 418 -4.63 -8.77 25.34
N GLU A 419 -3.75 -9.28 24.47
CA GLU A 419 -2.46 -9.87 24.88
C GLU A 419 -1.45 -8.80 25.33
N LEU A 420 -1.40 -7.65 24.64
CA LEU A 420 -0.60 -6.49 25.06
C LEU A 420 -1.08 -5.90 26.39
N VAL A 421 -2.40 -5.87 26.64
CA VAL A 421 -2.96 -5.43 27.92
C VAL A 421 -2.67 -6.46 29.02
N TYR A 422 -2.82 -7.77 28.76
CA TYR A 422 -2.48 -8.81 29.73
C TYR A 422 -1.00 -8.79 30.13
N TYR A 423 -0.08 -8.58 29.17
CA TYR A 423 1.36 -8.45 29.45
C TYR A 423 1.67 -7.25 30.34
N TYR A 424 0.89 -6.17 30.25
CA TYR A 424 1.05 -4.98 31.09
C TYR A 424 0.33 -5.06 32.44
N GLU A 425 -0.81 -5.76 32.55
CA GLU A 425 -1.54 -5.89 33.80
C GLU A 425 -0.90 -6.89 34.77
N ASP A 426 -0.30 -7.99 34.27
CA ASP A 426 0.17 -9.12 35.09
C ASP A 426 1.68 -9.45 34.94
N SER A 427 2.51 -8.45 34.59
CA SER A 427 3.97 -8.62 34.53
C SER A 427 4.57 -8.88 35.92
N PRO A 428 5.32 -9.99 36.13
CA PRO A 428 5.96 -10.29 37.40
C PRO A 428 7.13 -9.35 37.76
N PHE A 429 7.45 -8.38 36.89
CA PHE A 429 8.53 -7.40 37.08
C PHE A 429 8.03 -5.98 37.42
N GLY A 430 6.71 -5.77 37.48
CA GLY A 430 6.08 -4.57 38.04
C GLY A 430 5.95 -3.37 37.09
N TYR A 431 5.03 -2.46 37.44
CA TYR A 431 4.66 -1.30 36.62
C TYR A 431 5.74 -0.22 36.61
N LEU A 432 6.09 0.27 35.42
CA LEU A 432 6.91 1.48 35.24
C LEU A 432 6.01 2.72 35.34
N THR A 433 6.25 3.56 36.35
CA THR A 433 5.60 4.86 36.59
C THR A 433 6.36 6.02 35.97
#